data_AF-A0A2D5MP69-F1
#
_entry.id   AF-A0A2D5MP69-F1
#
_cell.length_a   1.000
_cell.length_b   1.000
_cell.length_c   1.000
_cell.angle_alpha   90.00
_cell.angle_beta   90.00
_cell.angle_gamma   90.00
#
_symmetry.space_group_name_H-M   'P 1'
#
loop_
_entity.id
_entity.type
_entity.pdbx_description
1 polymer ?
#
loop_
_entity_poly.entity_id
_entity_poly.type
_entity_poly.pdbx_seq_one_letter_code
_entity_poly.pdbx_strand_id
1 'polypeptide(L)' 'MPHEFDPCEAPIEGEVDKWGFTIKPPISDDLLMLRCLQNAPCGSDRKQVARLCCVIEAKLAVT' A
#
# COMPACT_ATOMS: atom_id res chain seq x y z
N MET A 1 -20.16 1.20 -18.20
CA MET A 1 -18.71 1.41 -18.10
C MET A 1 -18.12 0.09 -17.66
N PRO A 2 -17.21 -0.54 -18.41
CA PRO A 2 -16.53 -1.73 -17.90
C PRO A 2 -15.62 -1.22 -16.77
N HIS A 3 -16.05 -1.46 -15.54
CA HIS A 3 -15.16 -1.40 -14.40
C HIS A 3 -14.22 -2.59 -14.61
N GLU A 4 -13.01 -2.35 -15.12
CA GLU A 4 -11.91 -3.29 -14.94
C GLU A 4 -11.73 -3.45 -13.43
N PHE A 5 -12.50 -4.37 -12.86
CA PHE A 5 -12.18 -4.95 -11.57
C PHE A 5 -10.94 -5.75 -11.85
N ASP A 6 -9.78 -5.14 -11.62
CA ASP A 6 -8.54 -5.87 -11.42
C ASP A 6 -8.70 -6.50 -10.04
N PRO A 7 -9.15 -7.78 -9.91
CA PRO A 7 -9.05 -8.42 -8.62
C PRO A 7 -7.56 -8.33 -8.29
N CYS A 8 -7.19 -7.62 -7.23
CA CYS A 8 -5.87 -7.75 -6.64
C CYS A 8 -5.70 -9.24 -6.32
N GLU A 9 -5.25 -10.01 -7.30
CA GLU A 9 -5.23 -11.46 -7.27
C GLU A 9 -4.32 -11.78 -6.10
N ALA A 10 -4.89 -12.39 -5.07
CA ALA A 10 -4.13 -12.72 -3.89
C ALA A 10 -2.93 -13.55 -4.39
N PRO A 11 -1.70 -13.21 -4.01
CA PRO A 11 -0.53 -13.93 -4.50
C PRO A 11 -0.78 -15.44 -4.40
N ILE A 12 -0.77 -16.13 -5.55
CA ILE A 12 -1.02 -17.57 -5.62
C ILE A 12 0.13 -18.35 -4.97
N GLU A 13 1.27 -17.68 -4.84
CA GLU A 13 2.48 -18.17 -4.18
C GLU A 13 2.56 -17.55 -2.77
N GLY A 14 2.42 -18.38 -1.73
CA GLY A 14 2.54 -17.92 -0.35
C GLY A 14 2.07 -18.96 0.66
N GLU A 15 2.44 -18.77 1.93
CA GLU A 15 1.86 -19.53 3.04
C GLU A 15 0.36 -19.22 3.15
N VAL A 16 -0.43 -20.26 3.42
CA VAL A 16 -1.87 -20.14 3.66
C VAL A 16 -2.16 -20.32 5.15
N ASP A 17 -3.15 -19.59 5.65
CA ASP A 17 -3.59 -19.77 7.03
C ASP A 17 -4.37 -21.10 7.21
N LYS A 18 -4.82 -21.36 8.45
CA LYS A 18 -5.59 -22.58 8.78
C LYS A 18 -6.93 -22.72 8.04
N TRP A 19 -7.39 -21.66 7.37
CA TRP A 19 -8.64 -21.62 6.62
C TRP A 19 -8.40 -21.59 5.10
N GLY A 20 -7.14 -21.62 4.65
CA GLY A 20 -6.77 -21.62 3.24
C GLY A 20 -6.68 -20.22 2.62
N PHE A 21 -6.66 -19.15 3.41
CA PHE A 21 -6.43 -17.79 2.87
C PHE A 21 -4.93 -17.51 2.73
N THR A 22 -4.53 -16.91 1.61
CA THR A 22 -3.15 -16.43 1.40
C THR A 22 -2.76 -15.43 2.48
N ILE A 23 -1.68 -15.72 3.20
CA ILE A 23 -1.08 -14.80 4.17
C ILE A 23 -0.24 -13.80 3.37
N LYS A 24 -0.68 -12.53 3.38
CA LYS A 24 0.11 -11.46 2.79
C LYS A 24 1.34 -11.18 3.66
N PRO A 25 2.52 -11.00 3.06
CA PRO A 25 3.69 -10.59 3.83
C PRO A 25 3.43 -9.24 4.50
N PRO A 26 3.97 -9.03 5.72
CA PRO A 26 3.86 -7.74 6.37
C PRO A 26 4.56 -6.67 5.52
N ILE A 27 3.98 -5.47 5.50
CA ILE A 27 4.62 -4.31 4.87
C ILE A 27 5.42 -3.53 5.91
N SER A 28 6.43 -2.77 5.46
CA SER A 28 7.16 -1.85 6.32
C SER A 28 6.30 -0.66 6.74
N ASP A 29 6.67 -0.02 7.85
CA ASP A 29 6.01 1.20 8.32
C ASP A 29 6.02 2.31 7.26
N ASP A 30 7.15 2.49 6.56
CA ASP A 30 7.27 3.47 5.48
C ASP A 30 6.29 3.16 4.33
N LEU A 31 6.17 1.87 3.92
CA LEU A 31 5.24 1.48 2.86
C LEU A 31 3.76 1.61 3.30
N LEU A 32 3.47 1.34 4.56
CA LEU A 32 2.15 1.56 5.16
C LEU A 32 1.79 3.05 5.12
N MET A 33 2.69 3.92 5.60
CA MET A 33 2.50 5.37 5.62
C MET A 33 2.25 5.92 4.21
N LEU A 34 3.05 5.50 3.22
CA LEU A 34 2.88 5.93 1.84
C LEU A 34 1.51 5.55 1.27
N ARG A 35 1.08 4.30 1.46
CA ARG A 35 -0.25 3.83 1.00
C ARG A 35 -1.40 4.60 1.66
N CYS A 36 -1.29 4.87 2.96
CA CYS A 36 -2.31 5.66 3.68
C CYS A 36 -2.42 7.08 3.13
N LEU A 37 -1.28 7.74 2.90
CA LEU A 37 -1.23 9.10 2.35
C LEU A 37 -1.79 9.18 0.92
N GLN A 38 -1.58 8.14 0.10
CA GLN A 38 -2.09 8.08 -1.28
C GLN A 38 -3.60 7.77 -1.35
N ASN A 39 -4.12 6.89 -0.48
CA ASN A 39 -5.51 6.43 -0.56
C ASN A 39 -6.51 7.36 0.12
N ALA A 40 -6.12 8.08 1.17
CA ALA A 40 -7.05 8.83 2.01
C ALA A 40 -6.47 10.18 2.46
N PRO A 41 -6.38 11.19 1.58
CA PRO A 41 -5.94 12.54 1.97
C PRO A 41 -6.98 13.29 2.84
N CYS A 42 -8.03 12.63 3.34
CA CYS A 42 -9.11 13.27 4.07
C CYS A 42 -8.61 13.89 5.39
N GLY A 43 -8.84 15.19 5.53
CA GLY A 43 -8.39 15.98 6.69
C GLY A 43 -6.94 16.46 6.66
N SER A 44 -6.18 16.16 5.59
CA SER A 44 -4.77 16.58 5.44
C SER A 44 -4.60 17.64 4.34
N ASP A 45 -3.69 18.59 4.53
CA ASP A 45 -3.33 19.55 3.49
C ASP A 45 -2.65 18.84 2.30
N ARG A 46 -3.09 19.13 1.08
CA ARG A 46 -2.59 18.48 -0.13
C ARG A 46 -1.09 18.68 -0.35
N LYS A 47 -0.56 19.87 -0.03
CA LYS A 47 0.88 20.15 -0.21
C LYS A 47 1.70 19.42 0.86
N GLN A 48 1.18 19.31 2.08
CA GLN A 48 1.78 18.51 3.14
C GLN A 48 1.84 17.03 2.76
N VAL A 49 0.73 16.46 2.27
CA VAL A 49 0.68 15.06 1.81
C VAL A 49 1.69 14.84 0.69
N ALA A 50 1.71 15.70 -0.33
CA ALA A 50 2.65 15.58 -1.46
C ALA A 50 4.12 15.57 -1.00
N ARG A 51 4.49 16.48 -0.07
CA ARG A 51 5.86 16.52 0.47
C ARG A 51 6.20 15.26 1.24
N LEU A 52 5.28 14.77 2.08
CA LEU A 52 5.49 13.56 2.88
C LEU A 52 5.65 12.33 1.99
N CYS A 53 4.84 12.19 0.93
CA CYS A 53 4.99 11.11 -0.04
C CYS A 53 6.40 11.11 -0.65
N CYS A 54 6.90 12.26 -1.13
CA CYS A 54 8.24 12.34 -1.70
C CYS A 54 9.35 11.93 -0.71
N VAL A 55 9.22 12.32 0.56
CA VAL A 55 10.19 11.95 1.60
C VAL A 55 10.19 10.43 1.85
N ILE A 56 9.01 9.83 1.92
CA ILE A 56 8.88 8.39 2.18
C ILE A 56 9.32 7.56 0.97
N GLU A 57 8.97 7.99 -0.25
CA GLU A 57 9.44 7.38 -1.49
C GLU A 57 10.98 7.40 -1.58
N ALA A 58 11.61 8.53 -1.22
CA ALA A 58 13.07 8.64 -1.19
C ALA A 58 13.72 7.69 -0.17
N LYS A 59 13.08 7.46 0.99
CA LYS A 59 13.56 6.47 1.97
C LYS A 59 13.49 5.05 1.44
N LEU A 60 12.36 4.69 0.83
CA LEU A 60 12.13 3.36 0.27
C LEU A 60 13.09 3.06 -0.90
N ALA A 61 13.51 4.07 -1.66
CA ALA A 61 14.47 3.89 -2.75
C ALA A 61 15.91 3.56 -2.29
N VAL A 62 16.22 3.74 -1.00
CA VAL A 62 17.55 3.51 -0.41
C VAL A 62 17.60 2.18 0.36
N THR A 63 16.46 1.51 0.54
CA THR A 63 16.31 0.28 1.33
C THR A 63 16.30 -0.94 0.40
#